data_AF-A0A0D0C8L3-F1
#
_entry.id   AF-A0A0D0C8L3-F1
#
_cell.length_a   1.000
_cell.length_b   1.000
_cell.length_c   1.000
_cell.angle_alpha   90.00
_cell.angle_beta   90.00
_cell.angle_gamma   90.00
#
_symmetry.space_group_name_H-M   'P 1'
#
loop_
_entity.id
_entity.type
_entity.pdbx_description
1 polymer ?
#
loop_
_entity_poly.entity_id
_entity_poly.type
_entity_poly.pdbx_seq_one_letter_code
_entity_poly.pdbx_strand_id
1 'polypeptide(L)'
;INHSLAWLVEQLLPFWEEGVYYLCTAKCFFGRKAFVVLIPIFCDAEAAAHIAGFAGHSHHYFCRHCLSELKDIDNLNPATWLKCDWETHKEVALLWKDSPAHIQQQLYDQYGLHYSELLRLPYINLLKFTIFDSMHFGDLGLLESHI
;
A
#
# COMPACT_ATOMS: atom_id res chain seq x y z
N ILE A 1 7.79 8.42 -8.90
CA ILE A 1 6.36 8.17 -9.18
C ILE A 1 6.25 6.95 -10.10
N ASN A 2 5.36 6.00 -9.81
CA ASN A 2 5.25 4.74 -10.56
C ASN A 2 4.24 4.87 -11.72
N HIS A 3 4.74 5.01 -12.94
CA HIS A 3 3.89 5.21 -14.14
C HIS A 3 3.02 4.01 -14.50
N SER A 4 3.43 2.79 -14.16
CA SER A 4 2.65 1.58 -14.43
C SER A 4 1.40 1.51 -13.56
N LEU A 5 1.52 1.90 -12.28
CA LEU A 5 0.38 1.96 -11.37
C LEU A 5 -0.60 3.08 -11.77
N ALA A 6 -0.12 4.19 -12.31
CA ALA A 6 -0.98 5.28 -12.80
C ALA A 6 -1.96 4.77 -13.87
N TRP A 7 -1.47 3.99 -14.84
CA TRP A 7 -2.30 3.36 -15.87
C TRP A 7 -3.35 2.43 -15.28
N LEU A 8 -2.96 1.58 -14.33
CA LEU A 8 -3.89 0.66 -13.67
C LEU A 8 -5.01 1.42 -12.94
N VAL A 9 -4.65 2.43 -12.17
CA VAL A 9 -5.58 3.28 -11.42
C VAL A 9 -6.56 3.98 -12.36
N GLU A 10 -6.08 4.50 -13.49
CA GLU A 10 -6.94 5.14 -14.50
C GLU A 10 -7.97 4.19 -15.10
N GLN A 11 -7.61 2.92 -15.29
CA GLN A 11 -8.57 1.91 -15.73
C GLN A 11 -9.58 1.55 -14.63
N LEU A 12 -9.17 1.55 -13.35
CA LEU A 12 -10.01 1.15 -12.21
C LEU A 12 -10.99 2.24 -11.76
N LEU A 13 -10.67 3.52 -11.93
CA LEU A 13 -11.53 4.63 -11.50
C LEU A 13 -12.94 4.58 -12.11
N PRO A 14 -13.11 4.41 -13.44
CA PRO A 14 -14.43 4.29 -14.05
C PRO A 14 -15.25 3.12 -13.51
N PHE A 15 -14.60 2.00 -13.15
CA PHE A 15 -15.30 0.85 -12.58
C PHE A 15 -15.88 1.12 -11.20
N TRP A 16 -15.31 2.05 -10.44
CA TRP A 16 -15.79 2.41 -9.10
C TRP A 16 -16.81 3.55 -9.14
N GLU A 17 -16.50 4.64 -9.83
CA GLU A 17 -17.31 5.86 -9.81
C GLU A 17 -18.65 5.65 -10.51
N GLU A 18 -18.59 5.19 -11.76
CA GLU A 18 -19.75 5.04 -12.60
C GLU A 18 -20.11 3.59 -12.84
N GLY A 19 -19.13 2.69 -12.93
CA GLY A 19 -19.27 1.31 -13.41
C GLY A 19 -19.24 1.23 -14.94
N VAL A 20 -18.61 0.19 -15.48
CA VAL A 20 -18.42 0.02 -16.94
C VAL A 20 -19.55 -0.82 -17.53
N TYR A 21 -20.16 -0.36 -18.62
CA TYR A 21 -21.22 -1.09 -19.31
C TYR A 21 -20.66 -1.95 -20.45
N TYR A 22 -20.93 -3.25 -20.39
CA TYR A 22 -20.65 -4.17 -21.48
C TYR A 22 -21.91 -4.41 -22.30
N LEU A 23 -21.83 -4.22 -23.62
CA LEU A 23 -22.96 -4.41 -24.55
C LEU A 23 -23.43 -5.87 -24.60
N CYS A 24 -22.49 -6.82 -24.47
CA CYS A 24 -22.77 -8.25 -24.43
C CYS A 24 -21.68 -8.94 -23.61
N THR A 25 -22.06 -9.95 -22.83
CA THR A 25 -21.15 -10.87 -22.16
C THR A 25 -21.60 -12.29 -22.42
N ALA A 26 -20.74 -13.29 -22.23
CA ALA A 26 -21.05 -14.69 -22.50
C ALA A 26 -22.35 -15.19 -21.81
N LYS A 27 -22.73 -14.60 -20.67
CA LYS A 27 -23.95 -14.95 -19.92
C LYS A 27 -25.08 -13.90 -20.04
N CYS A 28 -24.85 -12.74 -20.64
CA CYS A 28 -25.84 -11.67 -20.74
C CYS A 28 -25.76 -10.98 -22.11
N PHE A 29 -26.63 -11.41 -23.03
CA PHE A 29 -26.68 -10.90 -24.41
C PHE A 29 -27.22 -9.47 -24.51
N PHE A 30 -28.04 -9.03 -23.56
CA PHE A 30 -28.58 -7.66 -23.48
C PHE A 30 -27.66 -6.68 -22.74
N GLY A 31 -26.43 -7.10 -22.45
CA GLY A 31 -25.44 -6.32 -21.75
C GLY A 31 -25.58 -6.35 -20.23
N ARG A 32 -24.57 -5.78 -19.56
CA ARG A 32 -24.50 -5.69 -18.10
C ARG A 32 -23.52 -4.60 -17.69
N LYS A 33 -23.86 -3.91 -16.61
CA LYS A 33 -22.96 -2.98 -15.92
C LYS A 33 -22.11 -3.74 -14.88
N ALA A 34 -20.80 -3.51 -14.90
CA ALA A 34 -19.86 -4.13 -13.99
C ALA A 34 -19.18 -3.07 -13.12
N PHE A 35 -19.03 -3.39 -11.84
CA PHE A 35 -18.23 -2.63 -10.88
C PHE A 35 -17.06 -3.51 -10.46
N VAL A 36 -15.88 -2.91 -10.34
CA VAL A 36 -14.64 -3.59 -9.98
C VAL A 36 -13.94 -2.78 -8.90
N VAL A 37 -13.40 -3.48 -7.91
CA VAL A 37 -12.67 -2.90 -6.78
C VAL A 37 -11.38 -3.67 -6.60
N LEU A 38 -10.27 -2.95 -6.46
CA LEU A 38 -8.99 -3.53 -6.04
C LEU A 38 -8.94 -3.54 -4.51
N ILE A 39 -8.92 -4.72 -3.88
CA ILE A 39 -8.91 -4.82 -2.42
C ILE A 39 -7.50 -5.19 -1.91
N PRO A 40 -7.03 -6.45 -1.87
CA PRO A 40 -5.69 -6.71 -1.35
C PRO A 40 -4.59 -6.58 -2.40
N ILE A 41 -3.48 -5.99 -1.99
CA ILE A 41 -2.18 -6.06 -2.67
C ILE A 41 -1.42 -7.21 -2.00
N PHE A 42 -1.21 -8.29 -2.75
CA PHE A 42 -0.45 -9.46 -2.32
C PHE A 42 0.94 -9.44 -2.96
N CYS A 43 1.96 -9.13 -2.18
CA CYS A 43 3.36 -9.13 -2.60
C CYS A 43 4.26 -9.50 -1.41
N ASP A 44 5.55 -9.74 -1.68
CA ASP A 44 6.56 -9.77 -0.62
C ASP A 44 6.63 -8.42 0.13
N ALA A 45 7.34 -8.39 1.26
CA ALA A 45 7.40 -7.22 2.13
C ALA A 45 7.96 -5.97 1.42
N GLU A 46 8.98 -6.13 0.56
CA GLU A 46 9.69 -5.05 -0.10
C GLU A 46 8.87 -4.46 -1.25
N ALA A 47 8.33 -5.30 -2.12
CA ALA A 47 7.45 -4.91 -3.20
C ALA A 47 6.18 -4.28 -2.66
N ALA A 48 5.61 -4.82 -1.57
CA ALA A 48 4.46 -4.23 -0.90
C ALA A 48 4.77 -2.84 -0.34
N ALA A 49 5.95 -2.64 0.26
CA ALA A 49 6.36 -1.31 0.73
C ALA A 49 6.48 -0.33 -0.44
N HIS A 50 7.14 -0.73 -1.52
CA HIS A 50 7.32 0.13 -2.69
C HIS A 50 6.01 0.46 -3.42
N ILE A 51 5.10 -0.50 -3.58
CA ILE A 51 3.79 -0.29 -4.23
C ILE A 51 2.89 0.59 -3.36
N ALA A 52 2.89 0.37 -2.04
CA ALA A 52 2.00 1.06 -1.13
C ALA A 52 2.57 2.37 -0.57
N GLY A 53 3.78 2.78 -0.96
CA GLY A 53 4.35 4.06 -0.57
C GLY A 53 5.04 4.06 0.80
N PHE A 54 5.39 2.90 1.35
CA PHE A 54 6.14 2.77 2.61
C PHE A 54 7.64 2.67 2.34
N ALA A 55 8.42 3.03 3.35
CA ALA A 55 9.85 2.80 3.37
C ALA A 55 10.18 1.30 3.45
N GLY A 56 11.38 0.96 2.98
CA GLY A 56 11.91 -0.40 3.07
C GLY A 56 12.26 -0.80 4.50
N HIS A 57 12.59 -2.08 4.68
CA HIS A 57 12.88 -2.69 5.99
C HIS A 57 14.06 -2.04 6.75
N SER A 58 14.97 -1.35 6.06
CA SER A 58 16.17 -0.74 6.64
C SER A 58 15.94 0.68 7.20
N HIS A 59 14.73 1.19 7.07
CA HIS A 59 14.36 2.53 7.54
C HIS A 59 14.11 2.55 9.06
N HIS A 60 14.20 3.71 9.72
CA HIS A 60 13.96 3.78 11.17
C HIS A 60 12.54 3.35 11.52
N TYR A 61 11.55 3.69 10.72
CA TYR A 61 10.23 3.05 10.77
C TYR A 61 10.19 1.85 9.81
N PHE A 62 10.32 0.64 10.37
CA PHE A 62 10.33 -0.61 9.60
C PHE A 62 8.93 -1.24 9.47
N CYS A 63 8.03 -0.95 10.40
CA CYS A 63 6.70 -1.51 10.42
C CYS A 63 5.70 -0.61 9.69
N ARG A 64 4.79 -1.22 8.93
CA ARG A 64 3.72 -0.49 8.22
C ARG A 64 2.51 -0.21 9.12
N HIS A 65 2.28 -1.05 10.14
CA HIS A 65 1.10 -0.98 11.01
C HIS A 65 1.34 -0.14 12.27
N CYS A 66 2.59 -0.02 12.71
CA CYS A 66 2.97 0.76 13.88
C CYS A 66 4.18 1.64 13.58
N LEU A 67 4.30 2.71 14.35
CA LEU A 67 5.40 3.68 14.29
C LEU A 67 6.55 3.26 15.21
N SER A 68 6.79 1.96 15.36
CA SER A 68 7.93 1.45 16.14
C SER A 68 9.23 1.72 15.39
N GLU A 69 10.22 2.24 16.10
CA GLU A 69 11.54 2.46 15.53
C GLU A 69 12.36 1.17 15.50
N LEU A 70 13.26 1.05 14.53
CA LEU A 70 14.14 -0.10 14.36
C LEU A 70 15.06 -0.32 15.58
N LYS A 71 15.41 0.75 16.30
CA LYS A 71 16.16 0.69 17.56
C LYS A 71 15.39 -0.02 18.69
N ASP A 72 14.05 -0.05 18.59
CA ASP A 72 13.13 -0.61 19.56
C ASP A 72 12.50 -1.92 19.04
N ILE A 73 13.15 -2.59 18.08
CA ILE A 73 12.65 -3.83 17.46
C ILE A 73 12.41 -4.96 18.49
N ASP A 74 13.15 -4.94 19.60
CA ASP A 74 13.00 -5.91 20.70
C ASP A 74 11.77 -5.66 21.58
N ASN A 75 11.04 -4.55 21.37
CA ASN A 75 9.81 -4.27 22.09
C ASN A 75 8.68 -5.17 21.58
N LEU A 76 8.51 -6.33 22.20
CA LEU A 76 7.47 -7.30 21.86
C LEU A 76 6.13 -7.05 22.57
N ASN A 77 5.91 -5.89 23.21
CA ASN A 77 4.67 -5.59 23.92
C ASN A 77 3.70 -4.77 23.04
N PRO A 78 2.65 -5.39 22.45
CA PRO A 78 1.78 -4.72 21.48
C PRO A 78 0.98 -3.56 22.07
N ALA A 79 0.77 -3.54 23.40
CA ALA A 79 0.06 -2.46 24.06
C ALA A 79 0.84 -1.13 24.04
N THR A 80 2.15 -1.19 23.80
CA THR A 80 3.03 0.00 23.74
C THR A 80 3.26 0.52 22.32
N TRP A 81 2.82 -0.24 21.30
CA TRP A 81 3.04 0.14 19.90
C TRP A 81 2.07 1.22 19.47
N LEU A 82 2.62 2.36 19.06
CA LEU A 82 1.82 3.43 18.47
C LEU A 82 1.37 3.00 17.08
N LYS A 83 0.06 2.93 16.85
CA LYS A 83 -0.50 2.54 15.55
C LYS A 83 -0.38 3.67 14.53
N CYS A 84 -0.15 3.29 13.28
CA CYS A 84 -0.24 4.24 12.16
C CYS A 84 -1.68 4.70 11.97
N ASP A 85 -1.87 6.01 11.80
CA ASP A 85 -3.13 6.59 11.39
C ASP A 85 -3.19 6.72 9.86
N TRP A 86 -4.32 6.33 9.27
CA TRP A 86 -4.48 6.33 7.81
C TRP A 86 -4.58 7.72 7.23
N GLU A 87 -5.32 8.62 7.88
CA GLU A 87 -5.50 9.98 7.37
C GLU A 87 -4.18 10.73 7.39
N THR A 88 -3.45 10.65 8.50
CA THR A 88 -2.09 11.18 8.62
C THR A 88 -1.16 10.62 7.55
N HIS A 89 -1.18 9.30 7.32
CA HIS A 89 -0.38 8.67 6.28
C HIS A 89 -0.69 9.23 4.89
N LYS A 90 -1.99 9.37 4.58
CA LYS A 90 -2.46 9.90 3.29
C LYS A 90 -2.04 11.36 3.11
N GLU A 91 -2.20 12.19 4.14
CA GLU A 91 -1.79 13.60 4.12
C GLU A 91 -0.29 13.75 3.87
N VAL A 92 0.54 12.98 4.58
CA VAL A 92 2.00 13.01 4.40
C VAL A 92 2.38 12.55 2.99
N ALA A 93 1.76 11.49 2.47
CA ALA A 93 2.04 11.00 1.13
C ALA A 93 1.63 11.99 0.02
N LEU A 94 0.53 12.72 0.20
CA LEU A 94 0.13 13.80 -0.71
C LEU A 94 1.06 15.01 -0.59
N LEU A 95 1.43 15.40 0.63
CA LEU A 95 2.41 16.45 0.86
C LEU A 95 3.75 16.12 0.20
N TRP A 96 4.20 14.86 0.29
CA TRP A 96 5.38 14.38 -0.41
C TRP A 96 5.25 14.58 -1.93
N LYS A 97 4.12 14.21 -2.53
CA LYS A 97 3.87 14.37 -3.97
C LYS A 97 4.00 15.82 -4.42
N ASP A 98 3.41 16.74 -3.67
CA ASP A 98 3.32 18.16 -4.03
C ASP A 98 4.57 18.97 -3.63
N SER A 99 5.50 18.34 -2.91
CA SER A 99 6.72 18.96 -2.42
C SER A 99 7.89 18.90 -3.43
N PRO A 100 8.82 19.86 -3.41
CA PRO A 100 10.07 19.78 -4.16
C PRO A 100 10.95 18.61 -3.70
N ALA A 101 11.86 18.15 -4.58
CA ALA A 101 12.73 16.98 -4.31
C ALA A 101 13.51 17.03 -2.98
N HIS A 102 13.99 18.21 -2.55
CA HIS A 102 14.70 18.34 -1.28
C HIS A 102 13.79 18.15 -0.06
N ILE A 103 12.52 18.57 -0.15
CA ILE A 103 11.51 18.36 0.89
C ILE A 103 10.98 16.92 0.83
N GLN A 104 10.83 16.34 -0.35
CA GLN A 104 10.47 14.93 -0.52
C GLN A 104 11.42 14.01 0.22
N GLN A 105 12.73 14.25 0.11
CA GLN A 105 13.71 13.46 0.84
C GLN A 105 13.55 13.63 2.36
N GLN A 106 13.37 14.87 2.85
CA GLN A 106 13.14 15.13 4.27
C GLN A 106 11.87 14.45 4.80
N LEU A 107 10.78 14.47 4.03
CA LEU A 107 9.53 13.82 4.39
C LEU A 107 9.67 12.29 4.42
N TYR A 108 10.41 11.73 3.45
CA TYR A 108 10.73 10.31 3.46
C TYR A 108 11.58 9.95 4.69
N ASP A 109 12.65 10.70 4.96
CA ASP A 109 13.54 10.48 6.11
C ASP A 109 12.86 10.72 7.45
N GLN A 110 11.77 11.49 7.50
CA GLN A 110 11.01 11.75 8.72
C GLN A 110 9.94 10.71 8.97
N TYR A 111 9.13 10.38 7.95
CA TYR A 111 7.93 9.57 8.10
C TYR A 111 8.04 8.16 7.52
N GLY A 112 9.05 7.91 6.67
CA GLY A 112 9.17 6.66 5.93
C GLY A 112 8.10 6.48 4.87
N LEU A 113 7.58 7.58 4.32
CA LEU A 113 6.46 7.57 3.39
C LEU A 113 6.81 8.30 2.10
N HIS A 114 6.27 7.81 1.00
CA HIS A 114 6.28 8.47 -0.30
C HIS A 114 4.96 8.23 -1.03
N TYR A 115 4.73 8.99 -2.10
CA TYR A 115 3.48 8.92 -2.83
C TYR A 115 3.33 7.62 -3.63
N SER A 116 2.16 6.97 -3.47
CA SER A 116 1.69 5.90 -4.35
C SER A 116 0.52 6.38 -5.22
N GLU A 117 0.54 6.00 -6.50
CA GLU A 117 -0.57 6.27 -7.44
C GLU A 117 -1.90 5.67 -6.96
N LEU A 118 -1.84 4.59 -6.17
CA LEU A 118 -3.01 3.92 -5.62
C LEU A 118 -3.86 4.85 -4.74
N LEU A 119 -3.28 5.90 -4.15
CA LEU A 119 -3.99 6.91 -3.35
C LEU A 119 -5.06 7.69 -4.13
N ARG A 120 -5.04 7.63 -5.47
CA ARG A 120 -6.09 8.20 -6.32
C ARG A 120 -7.39 7.40 -6.26
N LEU A 121 -7.36 6.13 -5.85
CA LEU A 121 -8.56 5.32 -5.70
C LEU A 121 -9.32 5.76 -4.43
N PRO A 122 -10.58 6.24 -4.52
CA PRO A 122 -11.28 6.86 -3.38
C PRO A 122 -11.51 5.93 -2.19
N TYR A 123 -11.58 4.62 -2.45
CA TYR A 123 -11.90 3.59 -1.47
C TYR A 123 -10.67 2.91 -0.85
N ILE A 124 -9.46 3.27 -1.28
CA ILE A 124 -8.26 2.55 -0.85
C ILE A 124 -7.88 2.89 0.58
N ASN A 125 -7.39 1.88 1.31
CA ASN A 125 -6.68 2.08 2.56
C ASN A 125 -5.41 1.21 2.53
N LEU A 126 -4.27 1.81 2.19
CA LEU A 126 -3.02 1.05 1.97
C LEU A 126 -2.49 0.40 3.25
N LEU A 127 -2.83 0.93 4.43
CA LEU A 127 -2.51 0.26 5.70
C LEU A 127 -3.28 -1.06 5.85
N LYS A 128 -4.54 -1.13 5.41
CA LYS A 128 -5.38 -2.33 5.53
C LYS A 128 -5.27 -3.28 4.33
N PHE A 129 -5.00 -2.73 3.16
CA PHE A 129 -5.07 -3.45 1.89
C PHE A 129 -3.73 -4.03 1.46
N THR A 130 -2.64 -3.67 2.14
CA THR A 130 -1.31 -4.24 1.90
C THR A 130 -1.10 -5.46 2.79
N ILE A 131 -1.30 -6.66 2.22
CA ILE A 131 -1.21 -7.92 2.97
C ILE A 131 0.16 -8.55 2.72
N PHE A 132 0.84 -8.96 3.79
CA PHE A 132 2.05 -9.76 3.68
C PHE A 132 1.69 -11.19 3.30
N ASP A 133 2.33 -11.71 2.26
CA ASP A 133 2.18 -13.11 1.93
C ASP A 133 2.94 -14.00 2.93
N SER A 134 2.20 -14.68 3.81
CA SER A 134 2.78 -15.64 4.76
C SER A 134 3.36 -16.88 4.09
N MET A 135 3.01 -17.14 2.81
CA MET A 135 3.58 -18.27 2.06
C MET A 135 5.08 -18.06 1.82
N HIS A 136 5.52 -16.84 1.51
CA HIS A 136 6.93 -16.53 1.34
C HIS A 136 7.76 -16.66 2.62
N PHE A 137 7.17 -16.45 3.81
CA PHE A 137 7.86 -16.70 5.08
C PHE A 137 8.20 -18.19 5.29
N GLY A 138 7.34 -19.09 4.80
CA GLY A 138 7.60 -20.53 4.83
C GLY A 138 8.65 -20.96 3.81
N ASP A 139 8.58 -20.42 2.59
CA ASP A 139 9.44 -20.81 1.47
C ASP A 139 10.85 -20.18 1.50
N LEU A 140 11.06 -19.10 2.27
CA LEU A 140 12.37 -18.45 2.45
C LEU A 140 13.26 -19.12 3.52
N GLY A 141 12.88 -20.30 4.04
CA GLY A 141 13.67 -21.06 5.01
C GLY A 141 13.73 -20.45 6.41
N LEU A 142 12.95 -19.41 6.70
CA LEU A 142 12.90 -18.76 8.02
C LEU A 142 12.27 -19.63 9.11
N LEU A 143 11.51 -20.66 8.73
CA LEU A 143 11.05 -21.71 9.65
C LEU A 143 12.19 -22.66 10.07
N GLU A 144 13.21 -22.86 9.23
CA GLU A 144 14.32 -23.78 9.53
C GLU A 144 15.35 -23.15 10.48
N SER A 145 15.45 -21.81 10.52
CA SER A 145 16.42 -21.10 11.37
C SER A 145 15.89 -20.76 12.78
N HIS A 146 14.59 -20.95 13.04
CA HIS A 146 13.92 -20.51 14.27
C HIS A 146 13.02 -21.57 14.93
N ILE A 147 13.09 -22.83 14.49
CA ILE A 147 12.53 -24.00 15.18
C ILE A 147 13.67 -24.85 15.74
#